data_AF-A0A381EJC4-F1
#
_entry.id   AF-A0A381EJC4-F1
#
_cell.length_a   1.000
_cell.length_b   1.000
_cell.length_c   1.000
_cell.angle_alpha   90.00
_cell.angle_beta   90.00
_cell.angle_gamma   90.00
#
_symmetry.space_group_name_H-M   'P 1'
#
loop_
_entity.id
_entity.type
_entity.pdbx_description
1 polymer ?
#
loop_
_entity_poly.entity_id
_entity_poly.type
_entity_poly.pdbx_seq_one_letter_code
_entity_poly.pdbx_strand_id
1 'polypeptide(L)'
;MIENNLAYDISEAAADLSVERIKANLEWALTHPYLNGWLENAEASEALEVKKELKKREITQKRDEAINGGVEYKGKVFQSGEKDRNLLTSTISLFSATRQMPEGFKWIAKDNEAVSFTLEDLIALGGIMANAVNTFMIKARELKDKVEKAKSAAALEKIAVEF
;
A
#
# COMPACT_ATOMS: atom_id res chain seq x y z
N MET A 1 -26.88 -42.55 19.19
CA MET A 1 -26.13 -41.74 18.20
C MET A 1 -27.16 -41.02 17.36
N ILE A 2 -27.27 -39.70 17.53
CA ILE A 2 -28.08 -38.85 16.67
C ILE A 2 -27.06 -37.97 15.95
N GLU A 3 -26.77 -38.29 14.70
CA GLU A 3 -26.08 -37.38 13.78
C GLU A 3 -27.08 -36.28 13.42
N ASN A 4 -27.08 -35.19 14.20
CA ASN A 4 -27.71 -33.95 13.77
C ASN A 4 -26.70 -33.18 12.92
N ASN A 5 -26.96 -33.25 11.63
CA ASN A 5 -26.31 -32.60 10.52
C ASN A 5 -26.19 -31.08 10.75
N LEU A 6 -25.02 -30.63 11.24
CA LEU A 6 -24.61 -29.22 11.23
C LEU A 6 -24.07 -28.86 9.84
N ALA A 7 -24.89 -29.04 8.81
CA ALA A 7 -24.76 -28.24 7.60
C ALA A 7 -25.37 -26.87 7.94
N TYR A 8 -24.60 -26.04 8.64
CA TYR A 8 -24.92 -24.63 8.81
C TYR A 8 -25.05 -24.05 7.41
N ASP A 9 -26.26 -23.63 7.04
CA ASP A 9 -26.59 -23.20 5.69
C ASP A 9 -25.76 -21.95 5.37
N ILE A 10 -24.72 -22.14 4.54
CA ILE A 10 -23.81 -21.07 4.11
C ILE A 10 -24.60 -19.95 3.40
N SER A 11 -25.82 -20.23 2.92
CA SER A 11 -26.66 -19.27 2.20
C SER A 11 -27.20 -18.12 3.07
N GLU A 12 -27.59 -18.36 4.33
CA GLU A 12 -28.08 -17.29 5.22
C GLU A 12 -26.95 -16.40 5.74
N ALA A 13 -25.76 -16.98 5.96
CA ALA A 13 -24.63 -16.27 6.55
C ALA A 13 -23.71 -15.56 5.53
N ALA A 14 -23.83 -15.91 4.24
CA ALA A 14 -23.24 -15.15 3.12
C ALA A 14 -24.25 -14.20 2.45
N ALA A 15 -25.49 -14.11 2.94
CA ALA A 15 -26.57 -13.32 2.33
C ALA A 15 -26.25 -11.82 2.21
N ASP A 16 -25.30 -11.31 3.00
CA ASP A 16 -24.84 -9.93 2.95
C ASP A 16 -23.64 -9.71 2.00
N LEU A 17 -23.05 -10.78 1.47
CA LEU A 17 -21.98 -10.71 0.47
C LEU A 17 -22.60 -10.61 -0.94
N SER A 18 -22.60 -9.39 -1.47
CA SER A 18 -22.79 -9.10 -2.90
C SER A 18 -21.52 -8.47 -3.49
N VAL A 19 -21.38 -8.51 -4.81
CA VAL A 19 -20.29 -7.82 -5.51
C VAL A 19 -20.23 -6.36 -5.11
N GLU A 20 -21.37 -5.66 -5.09
CA GLU A 20 -21.48 -4.25 -4.73
C GLU A 20 -21.04 -4.01 -3.28
N ARG A 21 -21.50 -4.87 -2.36
CA ARG A 21 -21.18 -4.73 -0.94
C ARG A 21 -19.70 -4.95 -0.66
N ILE A 22 -19.12 -5.99 -1.27
CA ILE A 22 -17.70 -6.30 -1.15
C ILE A 22 -16.86 -5.13 -1.69
N LYS A 23 -17.19 -4.63 -2.89
CA LYS A 23 -16.48 -3.50 -3.51
C LYS A 23 -16.61 -2.21 -2.71
N ALA A 24 -17.76 -1.99 -2.08
CA ALA A 24 -17.99 -0.80 -1.26
C ALA A 24 -17.17 -0.80 0.04
N ASN A 25 -16.81 -1.97 0.58
CA ASN A 25 -16.03 -2.09 1.80
C ASN A 25 -15.11 -3.33 1.80
N LEU A 26 -13.99 -3.24 1.08
CA LEU A 26 -13.01 -4.32 0.97
C LEU A 26 -12.36 -4.69 2.32
N GLU A 27 -12.25 -3.74 3.24
CA GLU A 27 -11.67 -3.99 4.56
C GLU A 27 -12.58 -4.85 5.43
N TRP A 28 -13.88 -4.54 5.44
CA TRP A 28 -14.88 -5.42 6.04
C TRP A 28 -14.93 -6.77 5.33
N ALA A 29 -14.96 -6.80 3.99
CA ALA A 29 -15.04 -8.05 3.25
C ALA A 29 -13.87 -9.00 3.57
N LEU A 30 -12.65 -8.48 3.66
CA LEU A 30 -11.46 -9.26 4.02
C LEU A 30 -11.50 -9.84 5.44
N THR A 31 -12.30 -9.28 6.34
CA THR A 31 -12.52 -9.82 7.68
C THR A 31 -13.77 -10.71 7.76
N HIS A 32 -14.55 -10.80 6.68
CA HIS A 32 -15.76 -11.60 6.64
C HIS A 32 -15.43 -13.10 6.53
N PRO A 33 -15.93 -13.95 7.46
CA PRO A 33 -15.55 -15.36 7.52
C PRO A 33 -15.96 -16.17 6.28
N TYR A 34 -16.95 -15.70 5.54
CA TYR A 34 -17.48 -16.38 4.35
C TYR A 34 -16.94 -15.87 3.01
N LEU A 35 -16.02 -14.88 2.99
CA LEU A 35 -15.53 -14.30 1.73
C LEU A 35 -14.92 -15.38 0.81
N ASN A 36 -14.11 -16.29 1.34
CA ASN A 36 -13.48 -17.36 0.55
C ASN A 36 -14.52 -18.32 -0.01
N GLY A 37 -15.48 -18.76 0.82
CA GLY A 37 -16.58 -19.61 0.37
C GLY A 37 -17.44 -18.92 -0.70
N TRP A 38 -17.71 -17.62 -0.55
CA TRP A 38 -18.39 -16.83 -1.57
C TRP A 38 -17.59 -16.79 -2.88
N LEU A 39 -16.28 -16.54 -2.83
CA LEU A 39 -15.40 -16.49 -4.01
C LEU A 39 -15.30 -17.82 -4.77
N GLU A 40 -15.48 -18.94 -4.08
CA GLU A 40 -15.46 -20.29 -4.65
C GLU A 40 -16.79 -20.69 -5.30
N ASN A 41 -17.91 -20.15 -4.82
CA ASN A 41 -19.26 -20.53 -5.25
C ASN A 41 -19.99 -19.47 -6.09
N ALA A 42 -19.49 -18.22 -6.13
CA ALA A 42 -20.07 -17.15 -6.95
C ALA A 42 -19.88 -17.43 -8.45
N GLU A 43 -20.69 -16.75 -9.27
CA GLU A 43 -20.54 -16.81 -10.72
C GLU A 43 -19.14 -16.36 -11.14
N ALA A 44 -18.55 -17.00 -12.16
CA ALA A 44 -17.16 -16.80 -12.51
C ALA A 44 -16.82 -15.33 -12.84
N SER A 45 -17.77 -14.59 -13.41
CA SER A 45 -17.63 -13.15 -13.68
C SER A 45 -17.61 -12.31 -12.40
N GLU A 46 -18.48 -12.62 -11.44
CA GLU A 46 -18.58 -11.91 -10.16
C GLU A 46 -17.34 -12.17 -9.30
N ALA A 47 -16.92 -13.44 -9.20
CA ALA A 47 -15.71 -13.83 -8.50
C ALA A 47 -14.47 -13.16 -9.13
N LEU A 48 -14.40 -13.06 -10.46
CA LEU A 48 -13.31 -12.37 -11.14
C LEU A 48 -13.30 -10.87 -10.81
N GLU A 49 -14.46 -10.22 -10.82
CA GLU A 49 -14.58 -8.80 -10.51
C GLU A 49 -14.11 -8.49 -9.08
N VAL A 50 -14.54 -9.28 -8.08
CA VAL A 50 -14.08 -9.11 -6.71
C VAL A 50 -12.59 -9.39 -6.58
N LYS A 51 -12.06 -10.44 -7.22
CA LYS A 51 -10.62 -10.75 -7.20
C LYS A 51 -9.78 -9.61 -7.79
N LYS A 52 -10.28 -8.88 -8.79
CA LYS A 52 -9.60 -7.67 -9.30
C LYS A 52 -9.49 -6.58 -8.24
N GLU A 53 -10.58 -6.28 -7.53
CA GLU A 53 -10.57 -5.25 -6.49
C GLU A 53 -9.66 -5.63 -5.32
N LEU A 54 -9.69 -6.90 -4.89
CA LEU A 54 -8.76 -7.41 -3.87
C LEU A 54 -7.30 -7.27 -4.31
N LYS A 55 -6.98 -7.60 -5.57
CA LYS A 55 -5.62 -7.45 -6.10
C LYS A 55 -5.19 -5.99 -6.22
N LYS A 56 -6.08 -5.08 -6.64
CA LYS A 56 -5.80 -3.62 -6.64
C LYS A 56 -5.53 -3.09 -5.23
N ARG A 57 -6.26 -3.60 -4.24
CA ARG A 57 -6.03 -3.26 -2.83
C ARG A 57 -4.66 -3.75 -2.37
N GLU A 58 -4.30 -5.00 -2.64
CA GLU A 58 -2.97 -5.55 -2.35
C GLU A 58 -1.85 -4.70 -2.98
N ILE A 59 -1.99 -4.33 -4.26
CA ILE A 59 -1.04 -3.43 -4.95
C ILE A 59 -0.92 -2.08 -4.22
N THR A 60 -2.05 -1.51 -3.79
CA THR A 60 -2.06 -0.23 -3.08
C THR A 60 -1.35 -0.36 -1.73
N GLN A 61 -1.64 -1.41 -0.97
CA GLN A 61 -1.01 -1.67 0.31
C GLN A 61 0.50 -1.86 0.16
N LYS A 62 0.95 -2.70 -0.78
CA LYS A 62 2.37 -2.97 -1.01
C LYS A 62 3.14 -1.74 -1.49
N ARG A 63 2.52 -0.92 -2.33
CA ARG A 63 3.05 0.40 -2.72
C ARG A 63 3.25 1.29 -1.50
N ASP A 64 2.24 1.38 -0.64
CA ASP A 64 2.29 2.27 0.52
C ASP A 64 3.30 1.78 1.57
N GLU A 65 3.42 0.46 1.75
CA GLU A 65 4.49 -0.17 2.54
C GLU A 65 5.88 0.22 2.00
N ALA A 66 6.09 0.15 0.67
CA ALA A 66 7.37 0.52 0.06
C ALA A 66 7.67 2.02 0.17
N ILE A 67 6.67 2.88 -0.11
CA ILE A 67 6.81 4.34 0.02
C ILE A 67 7.17 4.75 1.45
N ASN A 68 6.55 4.11 2.45
CA ASN A 68 6.72 4.45 3.86
C ASN A 68 7.84 3.63 4.56
N GLY A 69 8.47 2.70 3.83
CA GLY A 69 9.49 1.78 4.37
C GLY A 69 10.80 2.45 4.77
N GLY A 70 11.06 3.64 4.25
CA GLY A 70 12.29 4.40 4.44
C GLY A 70 13.13 4.45 3.15
N VAL A 71 14.09 5.37 3.11
CA VAL A 71 15.05 5.50 2.01
C VAL A 71 16.47 5.56 2.54
N GLU A 72 17.41 5.01 1.79
CA GLU A 72 18.83 5.03 2.14
C GLU A 72 19.49 6.34 1.71
N TYR A 73 20.26 6.93 2.61
CA TYR A 73 21.13 8.07 2.34
C TYR A 73 22.28 8.12 3.35
N LYS A 74 23.49 8.47 2.93
CA LYS A 74 24.69 8.52 3.81
C LYS A 74 24.89 7.26 4.68
N GLY A 75 24.61 6.07 4.13
CA GLY A 75 24.75 4.80 4.84
C GLY A 75 23.74 4.57 5.98
N LYS A 76 22.67 5.36 6.04
CA LYS A 76 21.58 5.23 7.01
C LYS A 76 20.23 5.16 6.29
N VAL A 77 19.24 4.57 6.96
CA VAL A 77 17.84 4.56 6.50
C VAL A 77 17.10 5.69 7.18
N PHE A 78 16.44 6.54 6.40
CA PHE A 78 15.60 7.63 6.90
C PHE A 78 14.13 7.30 6.75
N GLN A 79 13.32 7.77 7.71
CA GLN A 79 11.87 7.63 7.67
C GLN A 79 11.33 8.38 6.46
N SER A 80 10.48 7.72 5.67
CA SER A 80 9.93 8.29 4.45
C SER A 80 8.40 8.34 4.48
N GLY A 81 7.78 8.26 5.66
CA GLY A 81 6.32 8.38 5.81
C GLY A 81 5.82 9.75 5.39
N GLU A 82 4.52 9.90 5.17
CA GLU A 82 3.95 11.19 4.73
C GLU A 82 4.28 12.35 5.67
N LYS A 83 4.18 12.11 6.98
CA LYS A 83 4.55 13.10 8.01
C LYS A 83 6.02 13.50 7.91
N ASP A 84 6.91 12.54 7.66
CA ASP A 84 8.36 12.77 7.58
C ASP A 84 8.73 13.53 6.31
N ARG A 85 8.11 13.17 5.17
CA ARG A 85 8.26 13.90 3.91
C ARG A 85 7.77 15.34 4.04
N ASN A 86 6.61 15.55 4.67
CA ASN A 86 6.07 16.89 4.91
C ASN A 86 6.98 17.73 5.80
N LEU A 87 7.49 17.14 6.89
CA LEU A 87 8.46 17.78 7.77
C LEU A 87 9.72 18.19 6.99
N LEU A 88 10.30 17.25 6.23
CA LEU A 88 11.48 17.51 5.40
C LEU A 88 11.25 18.63 4.40
N THR A 89 10.12 18.63 3.67
CA THR A 89 9.77 19.70 2.73
C THR A 89 9.61 21.06 3.42
N SER A 90 8.97 21.10 4.59
CA SER A 90 8.84 22.34 5.37
C SER A 90 10.19 22.84 5.88
N THR A 91 11.06 21.95 6.37
CA THR A 91 12.43 22.30 6.79
C THR A 91 13.26 22.85 5.64
N ILE A 92 13.26 22.18 4.47
CA ILE A 92 13.96 22.66 3.26
C ILE A 92 13.45 24.04 2.88
N SER A 93 12.14 24.24 2.86
CA SER A 93 11.52 25.52 2.48
C SER A 93 11.94 26.65 3.43
N LEU A 94 11.90 26.40 4.74
CA LEU A 94 12.28 27.38 5.76
C LEU A 94 13.76 27.78 5.65
N PHE A 95 14.66 26.80 5.58
CA PHE A 95 16.10 27.06 5.52
C PHE A 95 16.52 27.69 4.19
N SER A 96 15.87 27.32 3.09
CA SER A 96 16.11 27.95 1.79
C SER A 96 15.63 29.40 1.76
N ALA A 97 14.46 29.69 2.34
CA ALA A 97 13.90 31.04 2.37
C ALA A 97 14.69 31.99 3.29
N THR A 98 15.11 31.51 4.46
CA THR A 98 15.86 32.31 5.44
C THR A 98 17.35 32.38 5.14
N ARG A 99 17.86 31.46 4.29
CA ARG A 99 19.31 31.21 4.10
C ARG A 99 20.04 30.96 5.41
N GLN A 100 19.33 30.42 6.40
CA GLN A 100 19.85 30.15 7.74
C GLN A 100 19.52 28.72 8.11
N MET A 101 20.56 27.99 8.47
CA MET A 101 20.49 26.65 9.03
C MET A 101 21.12 26.70 10.42
N PRO A 102 20.51 26.08 11.45
CA PRO A 102 21.11 26.03 12.77
C PRO A 102 22.52 25.45 12.72
N GLU A 103 23.45 26.06 13.47
CA GLU A 103 24.81 25.54 13.60
C GLU A 103 24.77 24.10 14.16
N GLY A 104 25.51 23.19 13.53
CA GLY A 104 25.55 21.79 13.96
C GLY A 104 24.24 21.02 13.75
N PHE A 105 23.36 21.48 12.86
CA PHE A 105 22.09 20.80 12.56
C PHE A 105 22.26 19.32 12.21
N LYS A 106 21.35 18.50 12.72
CA LYS A 106 21.30 17.06 12.49
C LYS A 106 19.89 16.63 12.10
N TRP A 107 19.83 15.65 11.21
CA TRP A 107 18.61 14.92 10.91
C TRP A 107 18.62 13.56 11.59
N ILE A 108 17.46 13.08 12.02
CA ILE A 108 17.34 11.82 12.76
C ILE A 108 17.04 10.69 11.77
N ALA A 109 17.92 9.69 11.75
CA ALA A 109 17.72 8.46 10.99
C ALA A 109 16.67 7.57 11.66
N LYS A 110 16.19 6.55 10.94
CA LYS A 110 15.14 5.63 11.41
C LYS A 110 15.56 4.82 12.64
N ASP A 111 16.86 4.59 12.82
CA ASP A 111 17.47 3.97 13.99
C ASP A 111 17.67 4.94 15.18
N ASN A 112 17.16 6.17 15.06
CA ASN A 112 17.32 7.29 16.00
C ASN A 112 18.73 7.88 16.08
N GLU A 113 19.65 7.50 15.20
CA GLU A 113 20.95 8.18 15.13
C GLU A 113 20.83 9.58 14.52
N ALA A 114 21.50 10.55 15.14
CA ALA A 114 21.55 11.93 14.67
C ALA A 114 22.70 12.12 13.68
N VAL A 115 22.37 12.36 12.41
CA VAL A 115 23.33 12.50 11.31
C VAL A 115 23.47 13.98 10.93
N SER A 116 24.71 14.47 10.81
CA SER A 116 24.97 15.84 10.37
C SER A 116 24.51 16.06 8.93
N PHE A 117 23.70 17.10 8.73
CA PHE A 117 23.13 17.46 7.43
C PHE A 117 23.43 18.90 7.09
N THR A 118 23.69 19.19 5.83
CA THR A 118 23.61 20.52 5.21
C THR A 118 22.24 20.71 4.55
N LEU A 119 22.00 21.90 3.99
CA LEU A 119 20.78 22.14 3.21
C LEU A 119 20.75 21.28 1.94
N GLU A 120 21.90 21.08 1.30
CA GLU A 120 22.05 20.21 0.12
C GLU A 120 21.72 18.76 0.46
N ASP A 121 22.11 18.28 1.65
CA ASP A 121 21.77 16.93 2.11
C ASP A 121 20.26 16.76 2.31
N LEU A 122 19.59 17.77 2.87
CA LEU A 122 18.13 17.75 3.02
C LEU A 122 17.44 17.72 1.65
N ILE A 123 17.90 18.55 0.71
CA ILE A 123 17.39 18.57 -0.67
C ILE A 123 17.60 17.22 -1.36
N ALA A 124 18.78 16.63 -1.22
CA ALA A 124 19.11 15.33 -1.79
C ALA A 124 18.21 14.22 -1.22
N LEU A 125 18.04 14.18 0.11
CA LEU A 125 17.14 13.24 0.77
C LEU A 125 15.69 13.42 0.28
N GLY A 126 15.24 14.67 0.17
CA GLY A 126 13.90 15.00 -0.34
C GLY A 126 13.71 14.55 -1.79
N GLY A 127 14.73 14.72 -2.63
CA GLY A 127 14.75 14.23 -4.01
C GLY A 127 14.64 12.70 -4.10
N ILE A 128 15.38 11.97 -3.25
CA ILE A 128 15.31 10.51 -3.16
C ILE A 128 13.88 10.06 -2.79
N MET A 129 13.30 10.66 -1.76
CA MET A 129 11.92 10.34 -1.33
C MET A 129 10.89 10.66 -2.42
N ALA A 130 11.00 11.81 -3.08
CA ALA A 130 10.10 12.21 -4.16
C ALA A 130 10.20 11.24 -5.36
N ASN A 131 11.42 10.85 -5.73
CA ASN A 131 11.63 9.88 -6.80
C ASN A 131 11.04 8.51 -6.44
N ALA A 132 11.28 8.02 -5.22
CA ALA A 132 10.71 6.75 -4.75
C ALA A 132 9.16 6.76 -4.82
N VAL A 133 8.52 7.83 -4.34
CA VAL A 133 7.05 7.99 -4.45
C VAL A 133 6.61 7.92 -5.90
N ASN A 134 7.25 8.67 -6.81
CA ASN A 134 6.87 8.69 -8.21
C ASN A 134 7.05 7.31 -8.88
N THR A 135 8.20 6.66 -8.69
CA THR A 135 8.50 5.33 -9.21
C THR A 135 7.45 4.32 -8.74
N PHE A 136 7.14 4.26 -7.45
CA PHE A 136 6.16 3.32 -6.92
C PHE A 136 4.73 3.66 -7.33
N MET A 137 4.36 4.92 -7.48
CA MET A 137 3.04 5.32 -7.99
C MET A 137 2.84 4.89 -9.45
N ILE A 138 3.85 5.06 -10.30
CA ILE A 138 3.82 4.60 -11.70
C ILE A 138 3.72 3.08 -11.76
N LYS A 139 4.58 2.36 -11.03
CA LYS A 139 4.56 0.89 -10.97
C LYS A 139 3.19 0.35 -10.52
N ALA A 140 2.59 0.96 -9.49
CA ALA A 140 1.26 0.60 -9.02
C ALA A 140 0.18 0.84 -10.07
N ARG A 141 0.27 1.93 -10.85
CA ARG A 141 -0.65 2.22 -11.96
C ARG A 141 -0.56 1.12 -13.02
N GLU A 142 0.65 0.79 -13.46
CA GLU A 142 0.87 -0.25 -14.46
C GLU A 142 0.36 -1.63 -14.01
N LEU A 143 0.57 -1.99 -12.75
CA LEU A 143 0.05 -3.24 -12.18
C LEU A 143 -1.48 -3.24 -12.15
N LYS A 144 -2.12 -2.14 -11.74
CA LYS A 144 -3.58 -2.00 -11.74
C LYS A 144 -4.16 -2.07 -13.15
N ASP A 145 -3.48 -1.51 -14.14
CA ASP A 145 -3.89 -1.61 -15.55
C ASP A 145 -3.81 -3.06 -16.07
N LYS A 146 -2.81 -3.85 -15.61
CA LYS A 146 -2.74 -5.29 -15.90
C LYS A 146 -3.88 -6.06 -15.24
N VAL A 147 -4.24 -5.73 -14.00
CA VAL A 147 -5.38 -6.31 -13.28
C VAL A 147 -6.68 -6.06 -14.05
N GLU A 148 -6.90 -4.84 -14.54
CA GLU A 148 -8.08 -4.52 -15.33
C GLU A 148 -8.20 -5.34 -16.61
N LYS A 149 -7.08 -5.54 -17.31
CA LYS A 149 -7.01 -6.29 -18.57
C LYS A 149 -7.12 -7.80 -18.38
N ALA A 150 -6.92 -8.32 -17.16
CA ALA A 150 -7.00 -9.75 -16.89
C ALA A 150 -8.42 -10.28 -17.12
N LYS A 151 -8.52 -11.43 -17.80
CA LYS A 151 -9.80 -12.07 -18.17
C LYS A 151 -10.12 -13.33 -17.36
N SER A 152 -9.26 -13.68 -16.40
CA SER A 152 -9.44 -14.88 -15.57
C SER A 152 -8.68 -14.76 -14.26
N ALA A 153 -9.09 -15.54 -13.25
CA ALA A 153 -8.41 -15.61 -11.96
C ALA A 153 -6.95 -16.07 -12.10
N ALA A 154 -6.69 -17.09 -12.93
CA ALA A 154 -5.34 -17.55 -13.21
C ALA A 154 -4.44 -16.49 -13.87
N ALA A 155 -5.00 -15.56 -14.65
CA ALA A 155 -4.24 -14.44 -15.20
C ALA A 155 -3.92 -13.39 -14.11
N LEU A 156 -4.81 -13.18 -13.14
CA LEU A 156 -4.58 -12.29 -12.01
C LEU A 156 -3.47 -12.80 -11.08
N GLU A 157 -3.43 -14.10 -10.81
CA GLU A 157 -2.41 -14.73 -9.96
C GLU A 157 -0.99 -14.58 -10.52
N LYS A 158 -0.86 -14.47 -11.85
CA LYS A 158 0.43 -14.24 -12.53
C LYS A 158 0.94 -12.80 -12.42
N ILE A 159 0.13 -11.87 -11.91
CA ILE A 159 0.55 -10.48 -11.71
C ILE A 159 1.33 -10.42 -10.38
N ALA A 160 2.66 -10.45 -10.47
CA ALA A 160 3.54 -10.29 -9.32
C ALA A 160 3.40 -8.87 -8.75
N VAL A 161 3.13 -8.78 -7.44
CA VAL A 161 3.02 -7.53 -6.70
C VAL A 161 4.30 -7.31 -5.91
N GLU A 162 5.28 -6.73 -6.58
CA GLU A 162 6.60 -6.40 -6.01
C GLU A 162 6.81 -4.90 -6.14
N PHE A 163 7.37 -4.25 -5.13
CA PHE A 163 7.69 -2.83 -5.13
C PHE A 163 9.18 -2.63 -4.92
#